data_AF-A0A227J4G8-F1
#
_entry.id   AF-A0A227J4G8-F1
#
_cell.length_a   1.000
_cell.length_b   1.000
_cell.length_c   1.000
_cell.angle_alpha   90.00
_cell.angle_beta   90.00
_cell.angle_gamma   90.00
#
_symmetry.space_group_name_H-M   'P 1'
#
loop_
_entity.id
_entity.type
_entity.pdbx_description
1 polymer ?
#
loop_
_entity_poly.entity_id
_entity_poly.type
_entity_poly.pdbx_seq_one_letter_code
_entity_poly.pdbx_strand_id
1 'polypeptide(L)'
;RINEHISTEMLSDEKHCVLASKWSFDTEFEKHLGLIVKSNNIDSIASNYLGILTHVAQSDCIGVIPLSLAKKWGKTFNIKLFTSPFGACFIQYQIAYHQRKVNCKRHGAMRA
;
A
#
# COMPACT_ATOMS: atom_id res chain seq x y z
N ARG A 1 2.67 14.64 16.58
CA ARG A 1 1.79 13.64 17.25
C ARG A 1 2.32 12.23 17.04
N ILE A 2 2.74 11.90 15.82
CA ILE A 2 3.56 10.73 15.53
C ILE A 2 5.04 11.15 15.61
N ASN A 3 5.74 10.77 16.68
CA ASN A 3 7.21 10.83 16.74
C ASN A 3 7.75 9.79 15.74
N GLU A 4 9.05 9.72 15.46
CA GLU A 4 9.61 8.89 14.36
C GLU A 4 9.23 7.39 14.39
N HIS A 5 8.54 6.95 15.44
CA HIS A 5 7.96 5.63 15.64
C HIS A 5 6.46 5.76 15.94
N ILE A 6 5.66 4.87 15.36
CA ILE A 6 4.23 4.73 15.62
C ILE A 6 3.93 3.28 16.00
N SER A 7 3.09 3.02 16.99
CA SER A 7 2.61 1.66 17.29
C SER A 7 1.43 1.28 16.39
N THR A 8 1.08 -0.01 16.35
CA THR A 8 -0.11 -0.50 15.64
C THR A 8 -1.40 0.13 16.15
N GLU A 9 -1.53 0.33 17.46
CA GLU A 9 -2.71 0.93 18.10
C GLU A 9 -2.82 2.40 17.71
N MET A 10 -1.71 3.15 17.82
CA MET A 10 -1.66 4.55 17.41
C MET A 10 -2.03 4.70 15.93
N LEU A 11 -1.48 3.84 15.08
CA LEU A 11 -1.79 3.83 13.65
C LEU A 11 -3.28 3.54 13.40
N SER A 12 -3.91 2.64 14.16
CA SER A 12 -5.33 2.28 13.99
C SER A 12 -6.32 3.41 14.32
N ASP A 13 -5.92 4.34 15.19
CA ASP A 13 -6.76 5.46 15.63
C ASP A 13 -6.63 6.71 14.76
N GLU A 14 -5.62 6.77 13.88
CA GLU A 14 -5.46 7.85 12.91
C GLU A 14 -6.50 7.76 11.78
N LYS A 15 -6.64 8.85 11.01
CA LYS A 15 -7.42 8.86 9.76
C LYS A 15 -6.62 8.22 8.63
N HIS A 16 -7.26 7.39 7.79
CA HIS A 16 -6.60 6.63 6.73
C HIS A 16 -7.11 6.97 5.34
N CYS A 17 -6.17 7.12 4.40
CA CYS A 17 -6.43 6.93 2.98
C CYS A 17 -6.07 5.49 2.62
N VAL A 18 -7.08 4.68 2.31
CA VAL A 18 -6.93 3.24 2.12
C VAL A 18 -6.94 2.87 0.64
N LEU A 19 -6.26 1.78 0.28
CA LEU A 19 -6.29 1.26 -1.09
C LEU A 19 -7.59 0.49 -1.33
N ALA A 20 -8.32 0.84 -2.39
CA ALA A 20 -9.46 0.05 -2.87
C ALA A 20 -8.97 -1.35 -3.29
N SER A 21 -9.34 -2.38 -2.52
CA SER A 21 -9.28 -3.75 -3.01
C SER A 21 -10.52 -4.01 -3.86
N LYS A 22 -10.38 -4.84 -4.92
CA LYS A 22 -11.52 -5.21 -5.78
C LYS A 22 -12.53 -6.14 -5.07
N TRP A 23 -12.27 -6.59 -3.83
CA TRP A 23 -12.89 -7.79 -3.27
C TRP A 23 -13.63 -7.64 -1.94
N SER A 24 -13.52 -6.53 -1.22
CA SER A 24 -14.49 -6.07 -0.20
C SER A 24 -13.97 -4.80 0.45
N PHE A 25 -14.86 -4.01 1.09
CA PHE A 25 -14.47 -2.83 1.87
C PHE A 25 -13.57 -3.14 3.08
N ASP A 26 -13.35 -4.43 3.38
CA ASP A 26 -12.26 -4.87 4.24
C ASP A 26 -10.94 -4.75 3.47
N THR A 27 -10.26 -3.64 3.72
CA THR A 27 -8.94 -3.24 3.18
C THR A 27 -7.91 -4.38 3.25
N GLU A 28 -7.84 -5.21 2.19
CA GLU A 28 -7.07 -6.47 2.17
C GLU A 28 -5.59 -6.29 2.44
N PHE A 29 -5.00 -5.16 2.03
CA PHE A 29 -3.58 -4.90 2.22
C PHE A 29 -3.26 -4.58 3.68
N GLU A 30 -4.01 -3.66 4.28
CA GLU A 30 -3.93 -3.30 5.68
C GLU A 30 -4.29 -4.49 6.57
N LYS A 31 -5.33 -5.26 6.20
CA LYS A 31 -5.73 -6.50 6.87
C LYS A 31 -4.64 -7.57 6.79
N HIS A 32 -3.93 -7.69 5.66
CA HIS A 32 -2.78 -8.58 5.51
C HIS A 32 -1.60 -8.17 6.41
N LEU A 33 -1.48 -6.87 6.71
CA LEU A 33 -0.52 -6.33 7.68
C LEU A 33 -1.01 -6.45 9.14
N GLY A 34 -2.18 -7.05 9.38
CA GLY A 34 -2.81 -7.14 10.69
C GLY A 34 -3.41 -5.83 11.19
N LEU A 35 -3.49 -4.80 10.33
CA LEU A 35 -4.12 -3.52 10.64
C LEU A 35 -5.62 -3.59 10.33
N ILE A 36 -6.44 -3.44 11.37
CA ILE A 36 -7.88 -3.26 11.22
C ILE A 36 -8.18 -1.76 11.33
N VAL A 37 -8.50 -1.13 10.20
CA VAL A 37 -8.94 0.26 10.16
C VAL A 37 -10.46 0.30 10.39
N LYS A 38 -10.90 0.98 11.45
CA LYS A 38 -12.34 1.19 11.71
C LYS A 38 -12.94 2.02 10.57
N SER A 39 -14.14 1.71 10.09
CA SER A 39 -14.76 2.45 8.96
C SER A 39 -14.86 3.97 9.22
N ASN A 40 -15.12 4.38 10.47
CA ASN A 40 -15.16 5.80 10.85
C ASN A 40 -13.81 6.51 10.77
N ASN A 41 -12.71 5.75 10.70
CA ASN A 41 -11.35 6.25 10.54
C ASN A 41 -10.90 6.28 9.08
N ILE A 42 -11.72 5.84 8.13
CA ILE A 42 -11.43 5.98 6.70
C ILE A 42 -11.76 7.41 6.29
N ASP A 43 -10.75 8.15 5.86
CA ASP A 43 -10.89 9.51 5.32
C ASP A 43 -11.18 9.49 3.81
N SER A 44 -10.51 8.59 3.08
CA SER A 44 -10.68 8.44 1.64
C SER A 44 -10.29 7.04 1.17
N ILE A 45 -10.81 6.65 0.01
CA ILE A 45 -10.50 5.38 -0.66
C ILE A 45 -9.86 5.70 -2.01
N ALA A 46 -8.61 5.30 -2.20
CA ALA A 46 -7.87 5.51 -3.44
C ALA A 46 -7.84 4.24 -4.30
N SER A 47 -7.87 4.38 -5.62
CA SER A 47 -7.81 3.23 -6.55
C SER A 47 -6.41 2.68 -6.79
N ASN A 48 -5.38 3.38 -6.33
CA ASN A 48 -3.97 3.01 -6.50
C ASN A 48 -3.07 3.75 -5.48
N TYR A 49 -1.81 3.32 -5.34
CA TYR A 49 -0.86 3.91 -4.39
C TYR A 49 -0.48 5.37 -4.68
N LEU A 50 -0.52 5.83 -5.94
CA LEU A 50 -0.29 7.25 -6.25
C LEU A 50 -1.47 8.12 -5.79
N GLY A 51 -2.69 7.58 -5.86
CA GLY A 51 -3.87 8.20 -5.28
C GLY A 51 -3.73 8.37 -3.77
N ILE A 52 -3.25 7.35 -3.06
CA ILE A 52 -2.94 7.44 -1.62
C ILE A 52 -1.93 8.56 -1.36
N LEU A 53 -0.80 8.54 -2.06
CA LEU A 53 0.26 9.54 -1.89
C LEU A 53 -0.24 10.97 -2.15
N THR A 54 -1.05 11.16 -3.17
CA THR A 54 -1.62 12.46 -3.53
C THR A 54 -2.58 12.96 -2.46
N HIS A 55 -3.45 12.07 -1.95
CA HIS A 55 -4.43 12.42 -0.93
C HIS A 55 -3.75 12.75 0.41
N VAL A 56 -2.83 11.90 0.87
CA VAL A 56 -2.05 12.10 2.10
C VAL A 56 -1.24 13.42 2.05
N ALA A 57 -0.75 13.83 0.88
CA ALA A 57 -0.05 15.10 0.75
C ALA A 57 -0.95 16.33 0.93
N GLN A 58 -2.28 16.16 0.91
CA GLN A 58 -3.27 17.24 0.91
C GLN A 58 -4.23 17.20 2.11
N SER A 59 -4.21 16.13 2.91
CA SER A 59 -5.10 15.95 4.06
C SER A 59 -4.36 15.46 5.29
N ASP A 60 -4.96 15.66 6.46
CA ASP A 60 -4.44 15.18 7.74
C ASP A 60 -4.84 13.70 7.94
N CYS A 61 -4.24 12.82 7.12
CA CYS A 61 -4.42 11.38 7.21
C CYS A 61 -3.13 10.62 6.88
N ILE A 62 -3.14 9.32 7.12
CA ILE A 62 -2.03 8.41 6.83
C ILE A 62 -2.41 7.42 5.74
N GLY A 63 -1.40 6.89 5.05
CA GLY A 63 -1.58 5.85 4.03
C GLY A 63 -0.45 4.84 4.11
N VAL A 64 -0.79 3.56 3.93
CA VAL A 64 0.19 2.48 3.94
C VAL A 64 0.56 2.11 2.50
N ILE A 65 1.85 2.20 2.17
CA ILE A 65 2.34 1.94 0.83
C ILE A 65 3.62 1.09 0.84
N PRO A 66 3.95 0.38 -0.25
CA PRO A 66 5.23 -0.30 -0.40
C PRO A 66 6.42 0.64 -0.23
N LEU A 67 7.46 0.17 0.48
CA LEU A 67 8.68 0.94 0.76
C LEU A 67 9.37 1.45 -0.53
N SER A 68 9.33 0.67 -1.61
CA SER A 68 9.91 1.07 -2.89
C SER A 68 9.24 2.31 -3.48
N LEU A 69 7.91 2.42 -3.36
CA LEU A 69 7.16 3.60 -3.78
C LEU A 69 7.41 4.78 -2.84
N ALA A 70 7.46 4.53 -1.53
CA ALA A 70 7.76 5.57 -0.54
C ALA A 70 9.13 6.22 -0.80
N LYS A 71 10.17 5.40 -1.04
CA LYS A 71 11.52 5.89 -1.39
C LYS A 71 11.54 6.65 -2.71
N LYS A 72 10.77 6.21 -3.70
CA LYS A 72 10.74 6.82 -5.04
C LYS A 72 10.00 8.16 -5.06
N TRP A 73 8.87 8.25 -4.37
CA TRP A 73 7.92 9.35 -4.50
C TRP A 73 7.79 10.22 -3.25
N GLY A 74 8.25 9.78 -2.09
CA GLY A 74 8.06 10.49 -0.82
C GLY A 74 8.57 11.93 -0.84
N LYS A 75 9.76 12.16 -1.44
CA LYS A 75 10.31 13.52 -1.62
C LYS A 75 9.46 14.36 -2.57
N THR A 76 8.98 13.79 -3.66
CA THR A 76 8.17 14.48 -4.68
C THR A 76 6.85 14.99 -4.10
N PHE A 77 6.20 14.19 -3.25
CA PHE A 77 4.96 14.56 -2.57
C PHE A 77 5.19 15.33 -1.26
N ASN A 78 6.44 15.57 -0.87
CA ASN A 78 6.81 16.21 0.40
C ASN A 78 6.13 15.57 1.63
N ILE A 79 6.04 14.23 1.64
CA ILE A 79 5.43 13.49 2.75
C ILE A 79 6.49 12.95 3.71
N LYS A 80 6.15 12.94 5.00
CA LYS A 80 6.99 12.32 6.03
C LYS A 80 6.79 10.81 6.03
N LEU A 81 7.89 10.07 6.01
CA LEU A 81 7.88 8.61 6.11
C LEU A 81 8.20 8.20 7.55
N PHE A 82 7.52 7.18 8.04
CA PHE A 82 7.77 6.59 9.37
C PHE A 82 8.17 5.13 9.20
N THR A 83 8.91 4.60 10.17
CA THR A 83 9.19 3.17 10.22
C THR A 83 7.87 2.43 10.44
N SER A 84 7.61 1.46 9.57
CA SER A 84 6.43 0.60 9.68
C SER A 84 6.45 -0.17 11.01
N PRO A 85 5.36 -0.17 11.81
CA PRO A 85 5.23 -1.03 12.99
C PRO A 85 5.01 -2.51 12.61
N PHE A 86 4.69 -2.78 11.35
CA PHE A 86 4.47 -4.14 10.86
C PHE A 86 5.80 -4.86 10.71
N GLY A 87 5.81 -6.14 11.10
CA GLY A 87 6.92 -7.04 10.80
C GLY A 87 7.19 -7.12 9.29
N ALA A 88 8.37 -7.60 8.91
CA ALA A 88 8.74 -7.76 7.50
C ALA A 88 7.71 -8.64 6.77
N CYS A 89 6.88 -8.01 5.94
CA CYS A 89 5.88 -8.66 5.13
C CYS A 89 6.44 -8.86 3.71
N PHE A 90 6.64 -10.12 3.32
CA PHE A 90 7.04 -10.47 1.95
C PHE A 90 5.78 -10.76 1.14
N ILE A 91 5.46 -9.87 0.21
CA ILE A 91 4.42 -10.15 -0.79
C ILE A 91 5.03 -11.14 -1.79
N GLN A 92 4.48 -12.35 -1.84
CA GLN A 92 4.84 -13.31 -2.88
C GLN A 92 4.20 -12.90 -4.21
N TYR A 93 5.03 -12.62 -5.21
CA TYR A 93 4.56 -12.33 -6.56
C TYR A 93 4.67 -13.59 -7.42
N GLN A 94 3.64 -13.82 -8.25
CA GLN A 94 3.68 -14.79 -9.33
C GLN A 94 3.41 -14.08 -10.65
N ILE A 95 4.09 -14.51 -11.70
CA ILE A 95 3.86 -14.03 -13.06
C ILE A 95 3.04 -15.10 -13.78
N ALA A 96 1.83 -14.75 -14.19
CA ALA A 96 0.97 -15.63 -14.99
C ALA A 96 0.94 -15.16 -16.45
N TYR A 97 0.93 -16.11 -17.38
CA TYR A 97 0.68 -15.85 -18.79
C TYR A 97 -0.17 -16.98 -19.37
N HIS A 98 -0.89 -16.69 -20.46
CA HIS A 98 -1.79 -17.66 -21.06
C HIS A 98 -1.02 -18.86 -21.65
N GLN A 99 -1.44 -20.11 -21.35
CA GLN A 99 -0.75 -21.35 -21.75
C GLN A 99 -0.49 -21.45 -23.26
N ARG A 100 -1.44 -21.03 -24.09
CA ARG A 100 -1.29 -20.92 -25.58
C ARG A 100 -0.05 -20.12 -26.03
N LYS A 101 0.57 -19.31 -25.17
CA LYS A 101 1.77 -18.51 -25.46
C LYS A 101 3.07 -19.13 -24.92
N VAL A 102 3.05 -20.37 -24.44
CA VAL A 102 4.24 -21.09 -23.94
C VAL A 102 5.37 -21.14 -24.98
N ASN A 103 5.03 -21.29 -26.26
CA ASN A 103 6.00 -21.33 -27.37
C ASN A 103 6.15 -19.98 -28.11
N CYS A 104 5.60 -18.90 -27.57
CA CYS A 104 5.74 -17.58 -28.18
C CYS A 104 7.21 -17.13 -28.11
N LYS A 105 7.85 -16.93 -29.27
CA LYS A 105 9.25 -16.46 -29.35
C LYS A 105 9.45 -15.10 -28.66
N ARG A 106 8.46 -14.20 -28.75
CA ARG A 106 8.50 -12.88 -28.09
C ARG A 106 8.47 -12.97 -26.55
N HIS A 107 7.94 -14.06 -26.00
CA HIS A 107 7.88 -14.29 -24.55
C HIS A 107 9.09 -15.11 -24.04
N GLY A 108 10.02 -15.49 -24.92
CA GLY A 108 11.24 -16.20 -24.52
C GLY A 108 12.05 -15.44 -23.47
N ALA A 109 12.09 -14.12 -23.58
CA ALA A 109 12.79 -13.24 -22.64
C ALA A 109 12.19 -13.24 -21.22
N MET A 110 10.91 -13.60 -21.06
CA MET A 110 10.26 -13.67 -19.73
C MET A 110 10.39 -15.05 -19.07
N ARG A 111 10.92 -16.05 -19.80
CA ARG A 111 11.16 -17.42 -19.29
C ARG A 111 12.59 -17.66 -18.83
N ALA A 112 13.49 -16.71 -19.08
CA ALA A 112 14.93 -16.80 -18.78
C ALA A 112 15.22 -16.40 -17.33
#